data_AF-A0A8S2ZMC9-F1
#
_entry.id   AF-A0A8S2ZMC9-F1
#
_cell.length_a   1.000
_cell.length_b   1.000
_cell.length_c   1.000
_cell.angle_alpha   90.00
_cell.angle_beta   90.00
_cell.angle_gamma   90.00
#
_symmetry.space_group_name_H-M   'P 1'
#
loop_
_entity.id
_entity.type
_entity.pdbx_description
1 polymer ?
#
loop_
_entity_poly.entity_id
_entity_poly.type
_entity_poly.pdbx_seq_one_letter_code
_entity_poly.pdbx_strand_id
1 'polypeptide(L)'
;MNIDLNNLPDEVLFYSNEQFHNFIEQCLGHDEMMLIKLQSIKNIRTLINVPDVLGVLNIKCKELVELKNRICFTDEDSHQFIVKPGIKEGIDDMVEVLKDKNHRYIKRTKGLKSSSLSTKTSYSQLNASVSNTPSLNSTGSTSTATLSTTTSPNVMSIKYYVNVIYDSIEKLCANTFKNVTLKNDLDYFIQLTPSHKYVDGYIKCSCNSRIKMIFRTNTNSYQLSSYFKHIKHSRCRMMKKKQKQSNKLPEKIDDVSDNVAQNNDCHNIDNCSASDQEMLNDENDSFDIINNNYTTNKSYSPPRKRLSSFSSTSDIFFHYVIPMTTLEEELLPILGNVSSYSGDAFYKLVKDYVGIVEGEILEIQCIKNIRILLRIPDVFSFFQMNSKDIISLKQRACIIDDDMSYVVRAGIRSNIEQFIELLKQFHESKANNSNFPSQTTTSIAIKQSGQCICHQLNMNQENEGFQSKSFINIFIRNILNNMERPSNNYHFDPMVSKFASALSILSGHDAYEFIRLNLPGALPSITTLRNYN
;
A
#
# COMPACT_ATOMS: atom_id res chain seq x y z
N MET A 1 -5.84 10.14 5.88
CA MET A 1 -4.52 10.70 6.22
C MET A 1 -3.51 9.75 5.61
N ASN A 2 -2.80 10.14 4.56
CA ASN A 2 -1.90 9.23 3.86
C ASN A 2 -0.55 9.22 4.59
N ILE A 3 -0.10 8.06 5.07
CA ILE A 3 1.15 7.95 5.82
C ILE A 3 2.30 7.91 4.82
N ASP A 4 3.23 8.86 4.92
CA ASP A 4 4.45 8.80 4.13
C ASP A 4 5.39 7.71 4.66
N LEU A 5 5.46 6.62 3.90
CA LEU A 5 6.36 5.49 4.17
C LEU A 5 7.85 5.90 4.18
N ASN A 6 8.24 7.01 3.53
CA ASN A 6 9.62 7.49 3.57
C ASN A 6 9.98 8.16 4.90
N ASN A 7 8.99 8.64 5.65
CA ASN A 7 9.20 9.38 6.87
C ASN A 7 8.39 8.81 8.03
N LEU A 8 8.48 7.49 8.20
CA LEU A 8 7.85 6.81 9.33
C LEU A 8 8.51 7.26 10.65
N PRO A 9 7.75 7.51 11.72
CA PRO A 9 8.30 7.74 13.05
C PRO A 9 8.85 6.44 13.67
N ASP A 10 9.84 6.51 14.56
CA ASP A 10 10.51 5.32 15.13
C ASP A 10 9.56 4.49 16.01
N GLU A 11 8.52 5.12 16.55
CA GLU A 11 7.43 4.57 17.34
C GLU A 11 6.70 3.43 16.60
N VAL A 12 6.63 3.51 15.27
CA VAL A 12 5.99 2.51 14.41
C VAL A 12 6.57 1.12 14.66
N LEU A 13 7.90 1.00 14.87
CA LEU A 13 8.58 -0.27 15.15
C LEU A 13 8.11 -0.98 16.43
N PHE A 14 7.36 -0.28 17.29
CA PHE A 14 6.82 -0.78 18.55
C PHE A 14 5.31 -1.00 18.53
N TYR A 15 4.64 -0.73 17.40
CA TYR A 15 3.21 -0.98 17.27
C TYR A 15 2.89 -2.46 17.43
N SER A 16 1.78 -2.72 18.12
CA SER A 16 1.30 -4.07 18.40
C SER A 16 -0.22 -4.16 18.39
N ASN A 17 -0.73 -5.37 18.13
CA ASN A 17 -2.15 -5.70 18.07
C ASN A 17 -2.93 -4.73 17.16
N GLU A 18 -4.01 -4.13 17.67
CA GLU A 18 -4.87 -3.22 16.92
C GLU A 18 -4.13 -1.99 16.39
N GLN A 19 -3.19 -1.42 17.15
CA GLN A 19 -2.41 -0.27 16.67
C GLN A 19 -1.57 -0.65 15.43
N PHE A 20 -1.03 -1.86 15.42
CA PHE A 20 -0.31 -2.40 14.28
C PHE A 20 -1.25 -2.66 13.10
N HIS A 21 -2.41 -3.28 13.32
CA HIS A 21 -3.37 -3.55 12.25
C HIS A 21 -3.92 -2.26 11.64
N ASN A 22 -4.28 -1.26 12.45
CA ASN A 22 -4.73 0.05 11.97
C ASN A 22 -3.65 0.76 11.15
N PHE A 23 -2.37 0.62 11.54
CA PHE A 23 -1.25 1.15 10.76
C PHE A 23 -1.15 0.48 9.38
N ILE A 24 -1.25 -0.86 9.31
CA ILE A 24 -1.25 -1.57 8.02
C ILE A 24 -2.44 -1.14 7.16
N GLU A 25 -3.63 -1.06 7.74
CA GLU A 25 -4.85 -0.65 7.02
C GLU A 25 -4.73 0.76 6.44
N GLN A 26 -4.12 1.70 7.19
CA GLN A 26 -3.90 3.06 6.73
C GLN A 26 -2.86 3.16 5.61
N CYS A 27 -1.87 2.26 5.58
CA CYS A 27 -0.80 2.32 4.59
C CYS A 27 -1.09 1.50 3.32
N LEU A 28 -1.65 0.30 3.46
CA LEU A 28 -1.84 -0.66 2.36
C LEU A 28 -3.32 -0.83 2.01
N GLY A 29 -4.18 -0.82 3.02
CA GLY A 29 -5.62 -1.01 2.87
C GLY A 29 -6.16 -2.16 3.72
N HIS A 30 -7.47 -2.29 3.66
CA HIS A 30 -8.22 -3.23 4.49
C HIS A 30 -7.87 -4.70 4.19
N ASP A 31 -7.74 -5.06 2.91
CA ASP A 31 -7.52 -6.45 2.51
C ASP A 31 -6.12 -6.95 2.91
N GLU A 32 -5.09 -6.12 2.77
CA GLU A 32 -3.73 -6.42 3.24
C GLU A 32 -3.67 -6.55 4.76
N MET A 33 -4.39 -5.69 5.47
CA MET A 33 -4.52 -5.79 6.93
C MET A 33 -5.21 -7.09 7.35
N MET A 34 -6.31 -7.48 6.67
CA MET A 34 -6.99 -8.76 6.89
C MET A 34 -6.06 -9.95 6.65
N LEU A 35 -5.27 -9.94 5.57
CA LEU A 35 -4.29 -10.99 5.29
C LEU A 35 -3.28 -11.18 6.41
N ILE A 36 -2.73 -10.07 6.92
CA ILE A 36 -1.76 -10.06 8.02
C ILE A 36 -2.44 -10.52 9.34
N LYS A 37 -3.68 -10.09 9.58
CA LYS A 37 -4.45 -10.44 10.77
C LYS A 37 -4.81 -11.94 10.82
N LEU A 38 -5.20 -12.54 9.70
CA LEU A 38 -5.51 -13.97 9.59
C LEU A 38 -4.30 -14.85 9.94
N GLN A 39 -3.09 -14.39 9.63
CA GLN A 39 -1.85 -15.06 10.00
C GLN A 39 -1.44 -14.87 11.46
N SER A 40 -2.27 -14.21 12.27
CA SER A 40 -1.95 -13.86 13.66
C SER A 40 -0.65 -13.07 13.82
N ILE A 41 -0.25 -12.30 12.79
CA ILE A 41 0.87 -11.37 12.88
C ILE A 41 0.39 -10.15 13.68
N LYS A 42 0.99 -9.94 14.86
CA LYS A 42 0.52 -8.95 15.84
C LYS A 42 1.43 -7.75 16.00
N ASN A 43 2.57 -7.68 15.34
CA ASN A 43 3.51 -6.56 15.47
C ASN A 43 4.50 -6.54 14.31
N ILE A 44 5.19 -5.40 14.15
CA ILE A 44 6.16 -5.17 13.08
C ILE A 44 7.32 -6.17 13.12
N ARG A 45 7.83 -6.52 14.31
CA ARG A 45 8.95 -7.46 14.42
C ARG A 45 8.58 -8.84 13.91
N THR A 46 7.35 -9.28 14.13
CA THR A 46 6.87 -10.53 13.56
C THR A 46 6.78 -10.37 12.04
N LEU A 47 6.12 -9.33 11.53
CA LEU A 47 5.93 -9.09 10.09
C LEU A 47 7.25 -9.13 9.30
N ILE A 48 8.28 -8.37 9.74
CA ILE A 48 9.56 -8.31 9.01
C ILE A 48 10.35 -9.62 9.01
N ASN A 49 10.02 -10.55 9.91
CA ASN A 49 10.69 -11.84 10.04
C ASN A 49 9.87 -12.98 9.41
N VAL A 50 8.65 -12.71 8.94
CA VAL A 50 7.92 -13.69 8.13
C VAL A 50 8.60 -13.76 6.76
N PRO A 51 9.04 -14.95 6.30
CA PRO A 51 9.75 -15.09 5.04
C PRO A 51 8.84 -14.83 3.83
N ASP A 52 7.58 -15.29 3.92
CA ASP A 52 6.57 -15.12 2.89
C ASP A 52 5.21 -14.86 3.56
N VAL A 53 4.72 -13.62 3.46
CA VAL A 53 3.42 -13.21 3.99
C VAL A 53 2.27 -13.72 3.13
N LEU A 54 2.51 -13.98 1.83
CA LEU A 54 1.48 -14.44 0.90
C LEU A 54 1.32 -15.96 0.93
N GLY A 55 2.29 -16.70 1.46
CA GLY A 55 2.29 -18.17 1.51
C GLY A 55 1.06 -18.79 2.17
N VAL A 56 0.38 -18.05 3.07
CA VAL A 56 -0.89 -18.47 3.67
C VAL A 56 -1.99 -18.71 2.63
N LEU A 57 -1.93 -18.04 1.47
CA LEU A 57 -2.91 -18.16 0.39
C LEU A 57 -2.87 -19.52 -0.31
N ASN A 58 -1.84 -20.33 -0.09
CA ASN A 58 -1.82 -21.72 -0.58
C ASN A 58 -2.63 -22.68 0.28
N ILE A 59 -3.08 -22.24 1.47
CA ILE A 59 -3.87 -23.07 2.37
C ILE A 59 -5.33 -23.13 1.89
N LYS A 60 -5.90 -24.33 1.89
CA LYS A 60 -7.33 -24.56 1.64
C LYS A 60 -8.10 -24.31 2.95
N CYS A 61 -8.54 -23.07 3.16
CA CYS A 61 -9.33 -22.68 4.33
C CYS A 61 -10.55 -21.85 3.89
N LYS A 62 -11.74 -22.15 4.45
CA LYS A 62 -12.98 -21.41 4.16
C LYS A 62 -12.86 -19.93 4.48
N GLU A 63 -12.20 -19.59 5.59
CA GLU A 63 -11.97 -18.21 6.03
C GLU A 63 -11.09 -17.42 5.04
N LEU A 64 -10.25 -18.11 4.26
CA LEU A 64 -9.41 -17.47 3.24
C LEU A 64 -10.11 -17.31 1.89
N VAL A 65 -11.20 -18.04 1.62
CA VAL A 65 -11.85 -18.01 0.30
C VAL A 65 -12.32 -16.60 -0.05
N GLU A 66 -12.99 -15.94 0.89
CA GLU A 66 -13.51 -14.59 0.66
C GLU A 66 -12.38 -13.58 0.41
N LEU A 67 -11.27 -13.71 1.16
CA LEU A 67 -10.12 -12.84 0.97
C LEU A 67 -9.41 -13.12 -0.36
N LYS A 68 -9.22 -14.39 -0.74
CA LYS A 68 -8.64 -14.79 -2.03
C LYS A 68 -9.42 -14.20 -3.20
N ASN A 69 -10.74 -14.23 -3.15
CA ASN A 69 -11.58 -13.65 -4.20
C ASN A 69 -11.40 -12.13 -4.34
N ARG A 70 -10.94 -11.44 -3.29
CA ARG A 70 -10.66 -9.99 -3.32
C ARG A 70 -9.25 -9.68 -3.81
N ILE A 71 -8.25 -10.45 -3.37
CA ILE A 71 -6.82 -10.13 -3.57
C ILE A 71 -6.13 -10.95 -4.66
N CYS A 72 -6.78 -11.98 -5.19
CA CYS A 72 -6.26 -12.83 -6.26
C CYS A 72 -7.17 -12.78 -7.47
N PHE A 73 -6.60 -13.06 -8.64
CA PHE A 73 -7.33 -13.56 -9.78
C PHE A 73 -7.54 -15.07 -9.62
N THR A 74 -8.73 -15.54 -10.01
CA THR A 74 -8.99 -16.98 -10.13
C THR A 74 -8.86 -17.35 -11.60
N ASP A 75 -7.91 -18.23 -11.89
CA ASP A 75 -7.74 -18.81 -13.22
C ASP A 75 -8.75 -19.95 -13.40
N GLU A 76 -9.58 -19.88 -14.45
CA GLU A 76 -10.62 -20.87 -14.70
C GLU A 76 -10.05 -22.23 -15.05
N ASP A 77 -8.98 -22.27 -15.84
CA ASP A 77 -8.44 -23.50 -16.39
C ASP A 77 -7.68 -24.31 -15.34
N SER A 78 -6.90 -23.62 -14.50
CA SER A 78 -6.06 -24.26 -13.48
C SER A 78 -6.69 -24.28 -12.08
N HIS A 79 -7.79 -23.52 -11.86
CA HIS A 79 -8.35 -23.22 -10.55
C HIS A 79 -7.31 -22.68 -9.54
N GLN A 80 -6.20 -22.11 -10.04
CA GLN A 80 -5.17 -21.51 -9.21
C GLN A 80 -5.51 -20.06 -8.90
N PHE A 81 -5.10 -19.64 -7.70
CA PHE A 81 -5.20 -18.26 -7.27
C PHE A 81 -3.87 -17.57 -7.55
N ILE A 82 -3.93 -16.46 -8.29
CA ILE A 82 -2.76 -15.66 -8.63
C ILE A 82 -2.94 -14.29 -7.98
N VAL A 83 -2.04 -13.96 -7.05
CA VAL A 83 -2.13 -12.72 -6.25
C VAL A 83 -2.04 -11.50 -7.18
N LYS A 84 -2.93 -10.54 -6.99
CA LYS A 84 -2.92 -9.28 -7.72
C LYS A 84 -1.58 -8.55 -7.50
N PRO A 85 -0.89 -8.09 -8.56
CA PRO A 85 0.44 -7.50 -8.44
C PRO A 85 0.55 -6.37 -7.41
N GLY A 86 -0.46 -5.49 -7.34
CA GLY A 86 -0.45 -4.37 -6.41
C GLY A 86 -0.52 -4.77 -4.93
N ILE A 87 -1.16 -5.90 -4.61
CA ILE A 87 -1.19 -6.46 -3.24
C ILE A 87 0.19 -6.97 -2.86
N LYS A 88 0.81 -7.75 -3.75
CA LYS A 88 2.14 -8.34 -3.54
C LYS A 88 3.19 -7.24 -3.36
N GLU A 89 3.30 -6.35 -4.34
CA GLU A 89 4.30 -5.28 -4.33
C GLU A 89 4.07 -4.29 -3.17
N GLY A 90 2.80 -4.03 -2.80
CA GLY A 90 2.48 -3.18 -1.65
C GLY A 90 2.97 -3.77 -0.32
N ILE A 91 2.77 -5.07 -0.09
CA ILE A 91 3.27 -5.76 1.10
C ILE A 91 4.80 -5.82 1.09
N ASP A 92 5.40 -6.16 -0.04
CA ASP A 92 6.85 -6.28 -0.19
C ASP A 92 7.55 -4.94 0.05
N ASP A 93 7.04 -3.83 -0.52
CA ASP A 93 7.54 -2.46 -0.27
C ASP A 93 7.46 -2.10 1.22
N MET A 94 6.32 -2.35 1.86
CA MET A 94 6.15 -2.09 3.30
C MET A 94 7.15 -2.88 4.14
N VAL A 95 7.31 -4.18 3.87
CA VAL A 95 8.24 -5.04 4.61
C VAL A 95 9.67 -4.57 4.43
N GLU A 96 10.06 -4.17 3.21
CA GLU A 96 11.38 -3.64 2.91
C GLU A 96 11.66 -2.32 3.66
N VAL A 97 10.73 -1.36 3.60
CA VAL A 97 10.81 -0.07 4.30
C VAL A 97 10.95 -0.29 5.81
N LEU A 98 10.15 -1.19 6.39
CA LEU A 98 10.22 -1.50 7.82
C LEU A 98 11.52 -2.23 8.20
N LYS A 99 12.05 -3.10 7.34
CA LYS A 99 13.37 -3.75 7.52
C LYS A 99 14.49 -2.72 7.55
N ASP A 100 14.54 -1.81 6.57
CA ASP A 100 15.56 -0.75 6.53
C ASP A 100 15.45 0.17 7.75
N LYS A 101 14.23 0.59 8.11
CA LYS A 101 14.01 1.40 9.30
C LYS A 101 14.45 0.70 10.59
N ASN A 102 14.14 -0.58 10.75
CA ASN A 102 14.59 -1.37 11.89
C ASN A 102 16.13 -1.49 11.93
N HIS A 103 16.77 -1.68 10.78
CA HIS A 103 18.24 -1.71 10.67
C HIS A 103 18.88 -0.38 11.08
N ARG A 104 18.36 0.75 10.59
CA ARG A 104 18.80 2.10 10.98
C ARG A 104 18.60 2.36 12.47
N TYR A 105 17.48 1.92 13.03
CA TYR A 105 17.21 2.02 14.47
C TYR A 105 18.21 1.20 15.31
N ILE A 106 18.49 -0.04 14.91
CA ILE A 106 19.47 -0.91 15.58
C ILE A 106 20.88 -0.30 15.51
N LYS A 107 21.29 0.26 14.36
CA LYS A 107 22.58 0.94 14.21
C LYS A 107 22.72 2.13 15.17
N ARG A 108 21.70 3.01 15.24
CA ARG A 108 21.69 4.16 16.16
C ARG A 108 21.78 3.74 17.62
N THR A 109 20.99 2.73 18.02
CA THR A 109 20.96 2.26 19.42
C THR A 109 22.22 1.49 19.85
N LYS A 110 22.91 0.82 18.92
CA LYS A 110 24.21 0.20 19.18
C LYS A 110 25.34 1.24 19.28
N GLY A 111 25.33 2.28 18.43
CA GLY A 111 26.33 3.36 18.46
C GLY A 111 26.33 4.15 19.78
N LEU A 112 25.14 4.40 20.34
CA LEU A 112 24.98 5.07 21.65
C LEU A 112 25.56 4.29 22.84
N LYS A 113 25.80 2.98 22.71
CA LYS A 113 26.40 2.16 23.76
C LYS A 113 27.93 2.06 23.66
N SER A 114 28.53 2.51 22.56
CA SER A 114 29.98 2.38 22.32
C SER A 114 30.81 3.60 22.74
N SER A 115 30.18 4.74 23.05
CA SER A 115 30.88 5.99 23.36
C SER A 115 31.05 6.29 24.86
N SER A 116 30.66 5.37 25.75
CA SER A 116 30.75 5.58 27.21
C SER A 116 32.00 5.01 27.89
N LEU A 117 33.03 4.59 27.14
CA LEU A 117 34.34 4.21 27.69
C LEU A 117 35.47 5.01 27.02
N SER A 118 35.66 6.25 27.47
CA SER A 118 37.00 6.86 27.50
C SER A 118 37.09 7.80 28.71
N THR A 119 37.41 7.22 29.86
CA THR A 119 37.99 7.92 30.99
C THR A 119 39.39 8.39 30.59
N LYS A 120 39.54 9.70 30.33
CA LYS A 120 40.82 10.38 30.54
C LYS A 120 40.65 11.43 31.62
N THR A 121 41.00 11.00 32.83
CA THR A 121 41.37 11.82 33.97
C THR A 121 42.44 12.83 33.53
N SER A 122 42.21 14.12 33.74
CA SER A 122 43.25 15.15 33.72
C SER A 122 42.89 16.18 34.77
N TYR A 123 43.57 16.07 35.91
CA TYR A 123 43.65 17.08 36.95
C TYR A 123 44.55 18.22 36.45
N SER A 124 44.09 19.48 36.54
CA SER A 124 44.95 20.64 36.79
C SER A 124 44.13 21.90 37.09
N GLN A 125 44.25 22.36 38.35
CA GLN A 125 44.42 23.73 38.86
C GLN A 125 43.52 24.86 38.32
N LEU A 126 42.64 25.44 39.16
CA LEU A 126 42.91 26.60 40.03
C LEU A 126 43.49 27.81 39.27
N ASN A 127 42.65 28.82 39.03
CA ASN A 127 42.94 30.18 39.49
C ASN A 127 41.66 31.02 39.59
N ALA A 128 41.54 31.67 40.74
CA ALA A 128 40.48 32.60 41.10
C ALA A 128 40.91 34.03 40.76
N SER A 129 39.95 34.89 40.43
CA SER A 129 40.05 36.33 40.69
C SER A 129 38.65 36.93 40.88
N VAL A 130 38.31 37.04 42.15
CA VAL A 130 37.54 38.06 42.87
C VAL A 130 37.27 39.36 42.09
N SER A 131 36.02 39.84 42.07
CA SER A 131 35.62 41.03 42.87
C SER A 131 34.17 41.50 42.64
N ASN A 132 33.44 41.53 43.76
CA ASN A 132 32.57 42.61 44.25
C ASN A 132 31.18 42.84 43.63
N THR A 133 30.18 42.38 44.37
CA THR A 133 28.89 43.04 44.60
C THR A 133 29.06 44.37 45.37
N PRO A 134 28.08 45.29 45.26
CA PRO A 134 27.10 45.38 46.35
C PRO A 134 25.65 45.54 45.87
N SER A 135 24.76 45.60 46.85
CA SER A 135 23.38 45.14 46.89
C SER A 135 22.30 46.24 46.90
N LEU A 136 21.04 45.78 46.82
CA LEU A 136 19.77 46.40 47.28
C LEU A 136 19.12 47.50 46.41
N ASN A 137 17.97 47.21 45.76
CA ASN A 137 16.62 47.42 46.32
C ASN A 137 15.48 47.32 45.27
N SER A 138 14.32 46.84 45.76
CA SER A 138 12.95 47.27 45.42
C SER A 138 12.31 46.91 44.07
N THR A 139 11.45 45.87 44.12
CA THR A 139 10.01 45.87 43.79
C THR A 139 9.47 46.85 42.73
N GLY A 140 8.84 46.32 41.67
CA GLY A 140 7.93 47.08 40.80
C GLY A 140 7.72 46.42 39.42
N SER A 141 6.57 45.78 39.25
CA SER A 141 6.11 45.03 38.08
C SER A 141 6.11 45.80 36.76
N THR A 142 6.61 45.23 35.65
CA THR A 142 5.97 45.31 34.32
C THR A 142 6.47 44.20 33.39
N SER A 143 5.52 43.54 32.74
CA SER A 143 5.66 42.40 31.82
C SER A 143 6.57 42.66 30.63
N THR A 144 7.47 41.72 30.32
CA THR A 144 7.87 41.41 28.95
C THR A 144 8.07 39.90 28.84
N ALA A 145 7.21 39.25 28.04
CA ALA A 145 7.29 37.85 27.73
C ALA A 145 8.50 37.59 26.82
N THR A 146 9.42 36.74 27.24
CA THR A 146 10.38 36.10 26.36
C THR A 146 10.44 34.61 26.66
N LEU A 147 10.24 33.85 25.60
CA LEU A 147 10.21 32.39 25.47
C LEU A 147 11.27 31.67 26.31
N SER A 148 10.83 30.72 27.12
CA SER A 148 11.58 29.53 27.52
C SER A 148 10.59 28.42 27.91
N THR A 149 9.83 27.92 26.95
CA THR A 149 9.12 26.64 27.12
C THR A 149 10.10 25.49 26.96
N THR A 150 10.83 25.19 28.03
CA THR A 150 11.41 23.85 28.21
C THR A 150 10.26 22.85 28.22
N THR A 151 10.16 22.05 27.15
CA THR A 151 9.26 20.91 27.03
C THR A 151 9.51 19.94 28.19
N SER A 152 8.61 19.96 29.17
CA SER A 152 8.53 18.96 30.22
C SER A 152 8.32 17.58 29.58
N PRO A 153 9.05 16.53 30.00
CA PRO A 153 8.78 15.17 29.53
C PRO A 153 7.33 14.81 29.89
N ASN A 154 6.60 14.27 28.90
CA ASN A 154 5.19 13.92 28.99
C ASN A 154 4.99 12.68 29.89
N VAL A 155 5.17 12.84 31.20
CA VAL A 155 5.08 11.77 32.20
C VAL A 155 3.61 11.44 32.46
N MET A 156 3.20 10.21 32.14
CA MET A 156 1.85 9.70 32.41
C MET A 156 1.53 9.67 33.92
N SER A 157 0.24 9.57 34.28
CA SER A 157 -0.16 9.52 35.68
C SER A 157 0.44 8.33 36.43
N ILE A 158 0.73 8.48 37.73
CA ILE A 158 1.26 7.41 38.59
C ILE A 158 0.34 6.18 38.55
N LYS A 159 -0.98 6.41 38.55
CA LYS A 159 -2.00 5.35 38.50
C LYS A 159 -1.88 4.50 37.22
N TYR A 160 -1.59 5.13 36.09
CA TYR A 160 -1.35 4.42 34.83
C TYR A 160 -0.16 3.46 34.95
N TYR A 161 0.98 3.93 35.46
CA TYR A 161 2.16 3.07 35.60
C TYR A 161 1.95 1.91 36.57
N VAL A 162 1.24 2.13 37.69
CA VAL A 162 0.91 1.07 38.64
C VAL A 162 0.10 -0.04 37.96
N ASN A 163 -0.91 0.32 37.16
CA ASN A 163 -1.73 -0.65 36.43
C ASN A 163 -0.89 -1.44 35.40
N VAL A 164 -0.05 -0.76 34.62
CA VAL A 164 0.81 -1.44 33.64
C VAL A 164 1.79 -2.41 34.30
N ILE A 165 2.36 -2.04 35.45
CA ILE A 165 3.24 -2.91 36.23
C ILE A 165 2.46 -4.12 36.77
N TYR A 166 1.24 -3.89 37.29
CA TYR A 166 0.37 -4.95 37.79
C TYR A 166 0.07 -6.00 36.71
N ASP A 167 -0.43 -5.56 35.55
CA ASP A 167 -0.75 -6.44 34.42
C ASP A 167 0.47 -7.25 33.95
N SER A 168 1.65 -6.61 33.99
CA SER A 168 2.90 -7.25 33.59
C SER A 168 3.34 -8.34 34.56
N ILE A 169 3.12 -8.13 35.88
CA ILE A 169 3.41 -9.13 36.90
C ILE A 169 2.41 -10.30 36.80
N GLU A 170 1.12 -10.01 36.61
CA GLU A 170 0.07 -11.02 36.49
C GLU A 170 0.27 -11.93 35.28
N LYS A 171 0.47 -11.34 34.09
CA LYS A 171 0.74 -12.08 32.84
C LYS A 171 1.97 -12.98 32.97
N LEU A 172 3.04 -12.49 33.60
CA LEU A 172 4.23 -13.30 33.80
C LEU A 172 4.00 -14.44 34.80
N CYS A 173 3.23 -14.20 35.87
CA CYS A 173 2.92 -15.23 36.85
C CYS A 173 2.10 -16.35 36.22
N ALA A 174 1.04 -16.01 35.46
CA ALA A 174 0.23 -16.97 34.73
C ALA A 174 1.08 -17.85 33.77
N ASN A 175 2.06 -17.25 33.10
CA ASN A 175 2.91 -17.96 32.14
C ASN A 175 4.06 -18.75 32.76
N THR A 176 4.55 -18.36 33.94
CA THR A 176 5.80 -18.92 34.52
C THR A 176 5.54 -19.87 35.68
N PHE A 177 4.50 -19.63 36.48
CA PHE A 177 4.20 -20.39 37.68
C PHE A 177 2.79 -20.97 37.57
N LYS A 178 2.68 -22.24 37.15
CA LYS A 178 1.39 -22.95 37.09
C LYS A 178 0.73 -22.89 38.47
N ASN A 179 -0.51 -22.43 38.52
CA ASN A 179 -1.36 -22.36 39.71
C ASN A 179 -0.87 -21.43 40.84
N VAL A 180 -0.04 -20.43 40.54
CA VAL A 180 0.39 -19.42 41.53
C VAL A 180 -0.02 -18.01 41.10
N THR A 181 -1.01 -17.46 41.79
CA THR A 181 -1.43 -16.05 41.63
C THR A 181 -0.79 -15.17 42.70
N LEU A 182 -0.18 -14.06 42.26
CA LEU A 182 0.37 -13.03 43.14
C LEU A 182 -0.61 -11.86 43.25
N LYS A 183 -0.96 -11.48 44.47
CA LYS A 183 -1.88 -10.37 44.75
C LYS A 183 -1.08 -9.12 45.17
N ASN A 184 -1.43 -7.98 44.59
CA ASN A 184 -0.94 -6.68 45.07
C ASN A 184 -1.35 -6.48 46.54
N ASP A 185 -0.55 -5.73 47.29
CA ASP A 185 -0.65 -5.45 48.74
C ASP A 185 -0.47 -6.66 49.68
N LEU A 186 -0.56 -7.89 49.17
CA LEU A 186 -0.35 -9.13 49.94
C LEU A 186 1.01 -9.78 49.64
N ASP A 187 1.33 -9.97 48.36
CA ASP A 187 2.53 -10.67 47.92
C ASP A 187 3.65 -9.69 47.50
N TYR A 188 3.26 -8.51 47.05
CA TYR A 188 4.15 -7.42 46.69
C TYR A 188 3.42 -6.08 46.76
N PHE A 189 4.16 -4.98 46.88
CA PHE A 189 3.66 -3.61 46.91
C PHE A 189 4.48 -2.75 45.94
N ILE A 190 3.80 -1.96 45.10
CA ILE A 190 4.44 -1.05 44.14
C ILE A 190 4.48 0.35 44.74
N GLN A 191 5.68 0.91 44.88
CA GLN A 191 5.88 2.28 45.35
C GLN A 191 6.48 3.12 44.21
N LEU A 192 5.73 4.10 43.74
CA LEU A 192 6.18 5.09 42.76
C LEU A 192 6.26 6.47 43.41
N THR A 193 7.38 7.17 43.22
CA THR A 193 7.63 8.52 43.75
C THR A 193 8.01 9.44 42.60
N PRO A 194 7.27 10.54 42.37
CA PRO A 194 7.62 11.49 41.31
C PRO A 194 8.96 12.16 41.64
N SER A 195 9.85 12.24 40.67
CA SER A 195 11.12 12.97 40.72
C SER A 195 11.19 13.96 39.55
N HIS A 196 12.03 14.99 39.65
CA HIS A 196 12.06 16.14 38.73
C HIS A 196 12.30 15.79 37.25
N LYS A 197 12.78 14.58 36.93
CA LYS A 197 13.05 14.14 35.55
C LYS A 197 12.44 12.79 35.16
N TYR A 198 11.90 12.02 36.12
CA TYR A 198 11.31 10.69 35.92
C TYR A 198 10.56 10.27 37.19
N VAL A 199 9.82 9.17 37.14
CA VAL A 199 9.19 8.59 38.34
C VAL A 199 10.11 7.48 38.87
N ASP A 200 10.56 7.62 40.12
CA ASP A 200 11.34 6.59 40.80
C ASP A 200 10.39 5.48 41.27
N GLY A 201 10.77 4.22 41.04
CA GLY A 201 9.89 3.08 41.32
C GLY A 201 10.59 1.95 42.05
N TYR A 202 9.93 1.37 43.05
CA TYR A 202 10.39 0.18 43.76
C TYR A 202 9.23 -0.83 43.92
N ILE A 203 9.55 -2.12 43.84
CA ILE A 203 8.64 -3.19 44.28
C ILE A 203 9.16 -3.73 45.60
N LYS A 204 8.31 -3.68 46.63
CA LYS A 204 8.56 -4.34 47.91
C LYS A 204 7.88 -5.70 47.88
N CYS A 205 8.66 -6.78 47.81
CA CYS A 205 8.13 -8.14 47.95
C CYS A 205 7.81 -8.43 49.42
N SER A 206 6.78 -9.23 49.70
CA SER A 206 6.42 -9.63 51.08
C SER A 206 7.48 -10.50 51.77
N CYS A 207 8.52 -10.95 51.05
CA CYS A 207 9.73 -11.49 51.67
C CYS A 207 10.70 -10.42 52.21
N ASN A 208 10.25 -9.17 52.33
CA ASN A 208 10.99 -7.97 52.75
C ASN A 208 12.10 -7.49 51.78
N SER A 209 12.16 -8.04 50.56
CA SER A 209 13.09 -7.55 49.54
C SER A 209 12.53 -6.28 48.87
N ARG A 210 13.29 -5.19 48.89
CA ARG A 210 12.99 -3.96 48.16
C ARG A 210 13.79 -3.92 46.87
N ILE A 211 13.11 -3.93 45.73
CA ILE A 211 13.72 -4.10 44.42
C ILE A 211 13.48 -2.82 43.62
N LYS A 212 14.57 -2.13 43.29
CA LYS A 212 14.51 -0.92 42.46
C LYS A 212 14.11 -1.28 41.03
N MET A 213 13.11 -0.58 40.52
CA MET A 213 12.73 -0.63 39.12
C MET A 213 13.47 0.46 38.36
N ILE A 214 13.93 0.13 37.16
CA ILE A 214 14.59 1.09 36.28
C ILE A 214 13.52 1.66 35.35
N PHE A 215 13.27 2.96 35.44
CA PHE A 215 12.41 3.66 34.49
C PHE A 215 13.13 3.83 33.16
N ARG A 216 12.46 3.43 32.09
CA ARG A 216 12.96 3.51 30.72
C ARG A 216 12.24 4.65 30.02
N THR A 217 12.92 5.78 29.90
CA THR A 217 12.39 7.00 29.25
C THR A 217 11.99 6.76 27.79
N ASN A 218 12.69 5.86 27.08
CA ASN A 218 12.42 5.51 25.69
C ASN A 218 11.16 4.67 25.46
N THR A 219 10.73 3.88 26.45
CA THR A 219 9.51 3.05 26.36
C THR A 219 8.42 3.55 27.31
N ASN A 220 8.66 4.67 27.98
CA ASN A 220 7.83 5.22 29.04
C ASN A 220 7.32 4.13 30.01
N SER A 221 8.20 3.24 30.46
CA SER A 221 7.80 2.05 31.22
C SER A 221 8.88 1.57 32.18
N TYR A 222 8.52 0.66 33.10
CA TYR A 222 9.44 0.12 34.10
C TYR A 222 10.00 -1.24 33.69
N GLN A 223 11.31 -1.41 33.86
CA GLN A 223 11.95 -2.69 33.71
C GLN A 223 11.76 -3.56 34.96
N LEU A 224 11.06 -4.68 34.81
CA LEU A 224 10.72 -5.61 35.89
C LEU A 224 11.67 -6.83 36.00
N SER A 225 12.72 -6.91 35.17
CA SER A 225 13.62 -8.07 35.12
C SER A 225 14.27 -8.40 36.47
N SER A 226 14.59 -7.39 37.27
CA SER A 226 15.17 -7.59 38.61
C SER A 226 14.18 -8.23 39.57
N TYR A 227 12.90 -7.83 39.50
CA TYR A 227 11.82 -8.44 40.28
C TYR A 227 11.54 -9.87 39.80
N PHE A 228 11.52 -10.10 38.50
CA PHE A 228 11.31 -11.42 37.93
C PHE A 228 12.46 -12.38 38.24
N LYS A 229 13.71 -11.92 38.19
CA LYS A 229 14.87 -12.70 38.64
C LYS A 229 14.77 -13.03 40.14
N HIS A 230 14.27 -12.08 40.94
CA HIS A 230 14.02 -12.31 42.36
C HIS A 230 12.98 -13.43 42.57
N ILE A 231 11.79 -13.37 41.96
CA ILE A 231 10.77 -14.41 42.18
C ILE A 231 11.11 -15.77 41.53
N LYS A 232 11.89 -15.79 40.43
CA LYS A 232 12.27 -17.01 39.69
C LYS A 232 13.50 -17.73 40.25
N HIS A 233 14.54 -16.99 40.62
CA HIS A 233 15.86 -17.56 40.93
C HIS A 233 16.37 -17.24 42.33
N SER A 234 15.80 -16.24 43.03
CA SER A 234 16.24 -15.97 44.39
C SER A 234 15.59 -16.92 45.40
N ARG A 235 16.15 -17.01 46.61
CA ARG A 235 15.52 -17.67 47.77
C ARG A 235 14.30 -16.87 48.28
N CYS A 236 13.43 -16.40 47.38
CA CYS A 236 12.23 -15.65 47.72
C CYS A 236 11.35 -16.51 48.64
N ARG A 237 11.29 -16.15 49.93
CA ARG A 237 10.55 -16.89 50.95
C ARG A 237 9.04 -16.88 50.67
N MET A 238 8.52 -15.81 50.06
CA MET A 238 7.12 -15.70 49.64
C MET A 238 6.78 -16.76 48.58
N MET A 239 7.55 -16.84 47.49
CA MET A 239 7.32 -17.81 46.42
C MET A 239 7.42 -19.25 46.93
N LYS A 240 8.39 -19.55 47.80
CA LYS A 240 8.53 -20.87 48.42
C LYS A 240 7.33 -21.25 49.29
N LYS A 241 6.70 -20.29 49.98
CA LYS A 241 5.48 -20.53 50.77
C LYS A 241 4.27 -20.79 49.86
N LYS A 242 4.09 -19.98 48.81
CA LYS A 242 2.99 -20.13 47.83
C LYS A 242 3.04 -21.46 47.07
N GLN A 243 4.22 -21.86 46.59
CA GLN A 243 4.40 -23.15 45.90
C GLN A 243 4.17 -24.35 46.83
N LYS A 244 4.55 -24.23 48.12
CA LYS A 244 4.25 -25.26 49.12
C LYS A 244 2.77 -25.35 49.46
N GLN A 245 2.03 -24.24 49.39
CA GLN A 245 0.58 -24.20 49.61
C GLN A 245 -0.18 -24.74 48.39
N SER A 246 0.26 -24.43 47.16
CA SER A 246 -0.35 -24.98 45.94
C SER A 246 -0.15 -26.49 45.80
N ASN A 247 0.94 -27.03 46.34
CA ASN A 247 1.26 -28.46 46.28
C ASN A 247 0.71 -29.27 47.47
N LYS A 248 0.00 -28.64 48.40
CA LYS A 248 -0.53 -29.28 49.63
C LYS A 248 -2.04 -29.55 49.58
N LEU A 249 -2.70 -29.38 48.45
CA LEU A 249 -4.08 -29.85 48.28
C LEU A 249 -4.05 -31.39 48.13
N PRO A 250 -4.60 -32.18 49.07
CA PRO A 250 -4.61 -33.63 48.94
C PRO A 250 -5.88 -34.10 48.21
N GLU A 251 -5.69 -35.06 47.31
CA GLU A 251 -6.69 -36.09 47.02
C GLU A 251 -7.20 -36.69 48.34
N LYS A 252 -8.52 -36.69 48.52
CA LYS A 252 -9.23 -37.72 49.28
C LYS A 252 -10.53 -38.02 48.56
N ILE A 253 -10.56 -39.18 47.93
CA ILE A 253 -11.76 -40.02 47.74
C ILE A 253 -11.88 -40.86 49.03
N ASP A 254 -13.08 -40.98 49.58
CA ASP A 254 -13.67 -42.26 50.01
C ASP A 254 -15.12 -42.07 50.48
N ASP A 255 -15.93 -43.05 50.09
CA ASP A 255 -17.35 -43.29 50.35
C ASP A 255 -17.76 -43.36 51.84
N VAL A 256 -19.05 -43.11 52.13
CA VAL A 256 -20.01 -44.07 52.77
C VAL A 256 -21.40 -43.41 52.97
N SER A 257 -22.40 -44.08 52.36
CA SER A 257 -23.85 -44.25 52.63
C SER A 257 -24.75 -43.17 53.27
N ASP A 258 -25.87 -42.84 52.61
CA ASP A 258 -27.20 -43.41 52.92
C ASP A 258 -28.34 -42.90 51.99
N ASN A 259 -29.07 -43.88 51.42
CA ASN A 259 -30.50 -43.93 51.04
C ASN A 259 -31.15 -42.80 50.21
N VAL A 260 -31.70 -43.14 49.04
CA VAL A 260 -33.15 -43.37 48.79
C VAL A 260 -33.35 -44.04 47.41
N ALA A 261 -34.31 -44.97 47.39
CA ALA A 261 -34.66 -45.96 46.37
C ALA A 261 -35.18 -45.44 45.01
N GLN A 262 -35.01 -46.26 43.97
CA GLN A 262 -36.04 -46.79 43.04
C GLN A 262 -35.30 -47.46 41.85
N ASN A 263 -35.21 -48.80 41.82
CA ASN A 263 -36.16 -49.78 41.24
C ASN A 263 -35.93 -50.11 39.75
N ASN A 264 -35.68 -51.40 39.56
CA ASN A 264 -36.11 -52.29 38.47
C ASN A 264 -35.20 -52.50 37.23
N ASP A 265 -34.52 -53.64 37.31
CA ASP A 265 -34.70 -54.85 36.49
C ASP A 265 -34.10 -55.01 35.07
N CYS A 266 -33.36 -56.13 35.01
CA CYS A 266 -33.29 -57.16 33.97
C CYS A 266 -32.39 -56.99 32.73
N HIS A 267 -31.21 -57.61 32.85
CA HIS A 267 -30.72 -58.77 32.08
C HIS A 267 -30.48 -58.70 30.56
N ASN A 268 -29.21 -59.03 30.22
CA ASN A 268 -28.69 -60.03 29.25
C ASN A 268 -29.17 -59.92 27.77
N ILE A 269 -28.40 -60.16 26.70
CA ILE A 269 -27.34 -61.13 26.39
C ILE A 269 -26.44 -60.55 25.28
N ASP A 270 -25.17 -60.96 25.32
CA ASP A 270 -24.06 -60.79 24.38
C ASP A 270 -24.25 -61.28 22.92
N ASN A 271 -23.25 -60.87 22.12
CA ASN A 271 -22.63 -61.52 20.94
C ASN A 271 -23.16 -61.10 19.56
N CYS A 272 -22.32 -60.40 18.76
CA CYS A 272 -21.33 -60.94 17.80
C CYS A 272 -22.01 -61.75 16.68
N SER A 273 -21.80 -61.53 15.39
CA SER A 273 -20.59 -61.13 14.67
C SER A 273 -20.89 -60.82 13.19
N ALA A 274 -19.93 -60.14 12.56
CA ALA A 274 -19.66 -59.96 11.13
C ALA A 274 -20.13 -61.06 10.16
N SER A 275 -20.50 -60.64 8.93
CA SER A 275 -19.82 -61.08 7.68
C SER A 275 -20.42 -60.41 6.43
N ASP A 276 -19.56 -60.33 5.41
CA ASP A 276 -19.68 -59.69 4.09
C ASP A 276 -20.72 -60.29 3.14
N GLN A 277 -21.11 -59.55 2.08
CA GLN A 277 -21.04 -60.02 0.67
C GLN A 277 -21.51 -58.99 -0.38
N GLU A 278 -20.76 -58.97 -1.49
CA GLU A 278 -21.02 -58.31 -2.78
C GLU A 278 -22.18 -58.97 -3.56
N MET A 279 -22.83 -58.20 -4.46
CA MET A 279 -23.00 -58.44 -5.92
C MET A 279 -24.31 -57.88 -6.52
N LEU A 280 -24.12 -57.08 -7.59
CA LEU A 280 -24.81 -57.06 -8.90
C LEU A 280 -26.34 -57.29 -8.99
N ASN A 281 -27.07 -56.33 -9.59
CA ASN A 281 -27.56 -56.43 -10.99
C ASN A 281 -28.47 -55.26 -11.42
N ASP A 282 -28.44 -55.04 -12.73
CA ASP A 282 -29.24 -54.16 -13.58
C ASP A 282 -30.76 -54.26 -13.39
N GLU A 283 -31.47 -53.17 -13.71
CA GLU A 283 -32.68 -53.26 -14.56
C GLU A 283 -33.00 -51.93 -15.26
N ASN A 284 -33.42 -52.10 -16.52
CA ASN A 284 -33.84 -51.10 -17.50
C ASN A 284 -35.10 -50.34 -17.08
N ASP A 285 -35.33 -49.16 -17.65
CA ASP A 285 -36.55 -48.99 -18.44
C ASP A 285 -36.47 -47.87 -19.49
N SER A 286 -36.94 -48.25 -20.67
CA SER A 286 -37.05 -47.57 -21.95
C SER A 286 -38.37 -46.81 -22.05
N PHE A 287 -38.46 -45.76 -22.89
CA PHE A 287 -39.60 -45.53 -23.81
C PHE A 287 -39.26 -44.48 -24.90
N ASP A 288 -39.13 -44.97 -26.14
CA ASP A 288 -39.62 -44.50 -27.47
C ASP A 288 -39.62 -42.99 -27.79
N ILE A 289 -38.95 -42.43 -28.82
CA ILE A 289 -38.92 -42.68 -30.29
C ILE A 289 -40.30 -42.69 -30.98
N ILE A 290 -40.57 -41.70 -31.85
CA ILE A 290 -40.85 -41.83 -33.30
C ILE A 290 -40.96 -40.39 -33.86
N ASN A 291 -40.11 -39.88 -34.76
CA ASN A 291 -39.65 -40.20 -36.12
C ASN A 291 -40.41 -39.52 -37.28
N ASN A 292 -39.59 -39.22 -38.30
CA ASN A 292 -39.86 -38.97 -39.73
C ASN A 292 -40.20 -37.54 -40.17
N ASN A 293 -39.27 -36.82 -40.84
CA ASN A 293 -38.68 -37.01 -42.19
C ASN A 293 -39.61 -36.56 -43.33
N TYR A 294 -39.17 -35.63 -44.18
CA TYR A 294 -38.73 -35.89 -45.56
C TYR A 294 -38.39 -34.59 -46.37
N THR A 295 -37.14 -34.55 -46.87
CA THR A 295 -36.66 -34.20 -48.23
C THR A 295 -36.62 -32.77 -48.85
N THR A 296 -35.36 -32.38 -49.16
CA THR A 296 -34.76 -32.01 -50.48
C THR A 296 -34.91 -30.63 -51.15
N ASN A 297 -33.72 -30.06 -51.41
CA ASN A 297 -33.15 -29.59 -52.70
C ASN A 297 -33.23 -28.11 -53.16
N LYS A 298 -32.01 -27.66 -53.51
CA LYS A 298 -31.56 -26.78 -54.62
C LYS A 298 -31.48 -25.24 -54.45
N SER A 299 -30.21 -24.81 -54.51
CA SER A 299 -29.59 -23.60 -55.08
C SER A 299 -30.45 -22.61 -55.88
N TYR A 300 -30.26 -21.30 -55.64
CA TYR A 300 -30.03 -20.23 -56.64
C TYR A 300 -29.78 -18.88 -55.91
N SER A 301 -28.72 -18.14 -56.28
CA SER A 301 -28.63 -16.67 -56.18
C SER A 301 -29.01 -16.06 -57.54
N PRO A 302 -29.20 -14.73 -57.80
CA PRO A 302 -29.14 -13.47 -57.00
C PRO A 302 -30.43 -12.59 -57.29
N PRO A 303 -30.53 -11.21 -57.22
CA PRO A 303 -29.63 -10.12 -56.81
C PRO A 303 -30.21 -9.03 -55.85
N ARG A 304 -29.32 -8.09 -55.47
CA ARG A 304 -29.49 -6.81 -54.73
C ARG A 304 -30.91 -6.20 -54.60
N LYS A 305 -31.26 -5.74 -53.39
CA LYS A 305 -31.89 -4.42 -53.14
C LYS A 305 -31.69 -3.95 -51.69
N ARG A 306 -31.41 -2.64 -51.56
CA ARG A 306 -31.36 -1.83 -50.33
C ARG A 306 -32.72 -1.79 -49.62
N LEU A 307 -32.71 -1.81 -48.29
CA LEU A 307 -33.60 -1.08 -47.35
C LEU A 307 -33.08 -1.41 -45.94
N SER A 308 -32.23 -0.58 -45.33
CA SER A 308 -32.63 0.47 -44.36
C SER A 308 -33.57 -0.03 -43.27
N SER A 309 -33.00 -0.40 -42.11
CA SER A 309 -33.64 -0.21 -40.82
C SER A 309 -32.57 0.17 -39.80
N PHE A 310 -32.61 1.45 -39.42
CA PHE A 310 -31.93 2.01 -38.27
C PHE A 310 -32.27 1.19 -37.02
N SER A 311 -31.26 0.73 -36.28
CA SER A 311 -31.36 0.64 -34.82
C SER A 311 -30.18 1.40 -34.24
N SER A 312 -30.51 2.53 -33.64
CA SER A 312 -29.66 3.43 -32.88
C SER A 312 -28.92 2.70 -31.75
N THR A 313 -27.60 2.78 -31.76
CA THR A 313 -26.73 2.89 -30.58
C THR A 313 -25.35 3.31 -31.09
N SER A 314 -25.27 4.57 -31.47
CA SER A 314 -24.00 5.24 -31.75
C SER A 314 -23.34 5.61 -30.42
N ASP A 315 -22.71 4.64 -29.78
CA ASP A 315 -21.68 4.91 -28.76
C ASP A 315 -20.40 5.30 -29.50
N ILE A 316 -20.33 6.56 -29.92
CA ILE A 316 -19.13 7.17 -30.49
C ILE A 316 -18.19 7.44 -29.32
N PHE A 317 -17.24 6.53 -29.11
CA PHE A 317 -16.11 6.76 -28.20
C PHE A 317 -15.19 7.83 -28.79
N PHE A 318 -15.19 9.00 -28.17
CA PHE A 318 -14.21 10.05 -28.43
C PHE A 318 -12.87 9.66 -27.80
N HIS A 319 -11.90 9.22 -28.60
CA HIS A 319 -10.50 9.25 -28.19
C HIS A 319 -9.94 10.63 -28.54
N TYR A 320 -9.89 11.52 -27.55
CA TYR A 320 -9.08 12.72 -27.65
C TYR A 320 -7.60 12.30 -27.67
N VAL A 321 -6.94 12.45 -28.82
CA VAL A 321 -5.48 12.48 -28.88
C VAL A 321 -5.08 13.89 -28.46
N ILE A 322 -4.87 14.11 -27.16
CA ILE A 322 -4.30 15.35 -26.65
C ILE A 322 -2.81 15.36 -27.02
N PRO A 323 -2.27 16.42 -27.66
CA PRO A 323 -0.85 16.54 -27.90
C PRO A 323 -0.10 16.58 -26.56
N MET A 324 0.73 15.57 -26.28
CA MET A 324 1.41 15.36 -24.98
C MET A 324 2.45 16.44 -24.58
N THR A 325 2.59 17.54 -25.32
CA THR A 325 3.56 18.61 -25.02
C THR A 325 2.97 19.79 -24.23
N THR A 326 1.65 20.03 -24.31
CA THR A 326 0.95 20.91 -23.34
C THR A 326 0.84 20.27 -21.96
N LEU A 327 1.19 18.98 -21.89
CA LEU A 327 1.04 18.10 -20.76
C LEU A 327 2.11 18.37 -19.68
N GLU A 328 3.39 18.55 -20.04
CA GLU A 328 4.46 18.80 -19.04
C GLU A 328 4.26 20.13 -18.28
N GLU A 329 3.80 21.19 -18.98
CA GLU A 329 3.58 22.51 -18.38
C GLU A 329 2.34 22.56 -17.47
N GLU A 330 1.25 21.86 -17.82
CA GLU A 330 0.05 21.72 -16.96
C GLU A 330 0.25 20.71 -15.82
N LEU A 331 1.16 19.76 -15.99
CA LEU A 331 1.45 18.72 -15.01
C LEU A 331 2.33 19.19 -13.85
N LEU A 332 3.26 20.11 -14.06
CA LEU A 332 4.24 20.51 -13.04
C LEU A 332 3.60 20.84 -11.66
N PRO A 333 2.46 21.57 -11.59
CA PRO A 333 1.75 21.80 -10.33
C PRO A 333 1.10 20.54 -9.73
N ILE A 334 0.59 19.64 -10.58
CA ILE A 334 -0.12 18.42 -10.17
C ILE A 334 0.89 17.35 -9.73
N LEU A 335 1.93 17.09 -10.54
CA LEU A 335 3.10 16.23 -10.29
C LEU A 335 3.79 16.55 -8.97
N GLY A 336 3.84 17.83 -8.58
CA GLY A 336 4.36 18.30 -7.28
C GLY A 336 3.96 17.41 -6.11
N ASN A 337 2.70 16.96 -6.11
CA ASN A 337 2.07 16.13 -5.08
C ASN A 337 1.68 14.72 -5.55
N VAL A 338 2.07 14.24 -6.74
CA VAL A 338 1.50 12.97 -7.21
C VAL A 338 1.85 11.79 -6.30
N SER A 339 3.03 11.83 -5.67
CA SER A 339 3.47 10.83 -4.68
C SER A 339 2.55 10.73 -3.43
N SER A 340 1.65 11.70 -3.23
CA SER A 340 0.69 11.72 -2.13
C SER A 340 -0.68 11.11 -2.46
N TYR A 341 -0.98 10.84 -3.74
CA TYR A 341 -2.21 10.15 -4.11
C TYR A 341 -2.11 8.66 -3.79
N SER A 342 -3.19 8.13 -3.21
CA SER A 342 -3.34 6.70 -2.93
C SER A 342 -4.79 6.28 -3.10
N GLY A 343 -5.01 5.01 -3.45
CA GLY A 343 -6.35 4.42 -3.59
C GLY A 343 -7.19 5.16 -4.63
N ASP A 344 -8.44 5.47 -4.30
CA ASP A 344 -9.40 6.10 -5.21
C ASP A 344 -8.90 7.42 -5.80
N ALA A 345 -8.15 8.20 -5.02
CA ALA A 345 -7.61 9.47 -5.49
C ALA A 345 -6.52 9.26 -6.55
N PHE A 346 -5.74 8.17 -6.43
CA PHE A 346 -4.77 7.76 -7.45
C PHE A 346 -5.46 7.23 -8.70
N TYR A 347 -6.47 6.36 -8.55
CA TYR A 347 -7.21 5.86 -9.70
C TYR A 347 -7.92 6.97 -10.46
N LYS A 348 -8.54 7.92 -9.75
CA LYS A 348 -9.16 9.09 -10.35
C LYS A 348 -8.16 9.89 -11.16
N LEU A 349 -6.98 10.18 -10.59
CA LEU A 349 -5.92 10.87 -11.31
C LEU A 349 -5.56 10.15 -12.61
N VAL A 350 -5.36 8.82 -12.56
CA VAL A 350 -5.01 8.05 -13.76
C VAL A 350 -6.14 8.05 -14.79
N LYS A 351 -7.40 7.94 -14.35
CA LYS A 351 -8.57 7.98 -15.24
C LYS A 351 -8.72 9.33 -15.93
N ASP A 352 -8.54 10.41 -15.17
CA ASP A 352 -8.66 11.78 -15.67
C ASP A 352 -7.53 12.13 -16.65
N TYR A 353 -6.37 11.47 -16.52
CA TYR A 353 -5.13 11.88 -17.18
C TYR A 353 -4.62 10.93 -18.26
N VAL A 354 -4.62 9.64 -17.98
CA VAL A 354 -4.14 8.58 -18.90
C VAL A 354 -5.31 8.01 -19.68
N GLY A 355 -6.44 7.82 -19.00
CA GLY A 355 -7.68 7.31 -19.59
C GLY A 355 -8.40 6.32 -18.67
N ILE A 356 -9.71 6.17 -18.92
CA ILE A 356 -10.60 5.35 -18.08
C ILE A 356 -10.13 3.89 -18.07
N VAL A 357 -9.79 3.34 -19.24
CA VAL A 357 -9.38 1.94 -19.37
C VAL A 357 -8.05 1.69 -18.66
N GLU A 358 -7.11 2.62 -18.78
CA GLU A 358 -5.80 2.59 -18.13
C GLU A 358 -5.94 2.65 -16.60
N GLY A 359 -6.82 3.51 -16.10
CA GLY A 359 -7.14 3.57 -14.67
C GLY A 359 -7.74 2.27 -14.14
N GLU A 360 -8.64 1.65 -14.91
CA GLU A 360 -9.24 0.35 -14.54
C GLU A 360 -8.24 -0.80 -14.59
N ILE A 361 -7.25 -0.77 -15.51
CA ILE A 361 -6.13 -1.72 -15.55
C ILE A 361 -5.33 -1.67 -14.24
N LEU A 362 -5.08 -0.48 -13.70
CA LEU A 362 -4.37 -0.33 -12.43
C LEU A 362 -5.26 -0.74 -11.24
N GLU A 363 -6.53 -0.37 -11.28
CA GLU A 363 -7.51 -0.66 -10.22
C GLU A 363 -7.74 -2.15 -10.03
N ILE A 364 -7.93 -2.90 -11.11
CA ILE A 364 -8.19 -4.34 -11.04
C ILE A 364 -7.00 -5.14 -10.50
N GLN A 365 -5.79 -4.63 -10.70
CA GLN A 365 -4.54 -5.16 -10.16
C GLN A 365 -4.22 -4.64 -8.75
N CYS A 366 -5.09 -3.82 -8.16
CA CYS A 366 -4.91 -3.16 -6.87
C CYS A 366 -3.65 -2.29 -6.77
N ILE A 367 -3.24 -1.64 -7.87
CA ILE A 367 -2.07 -0.76 -7.93
C ILE A 367 -2.47 0.61 -7.38
N LYS A 368 -2.37 0.78 -6.07
CA LYS A 368 -3.00 1.92 -5.37
C LYS A 368 -2.20 3.23 -5.37
N ASN A 369 -0.94 3.23 -5.80
CA ASN A 369 -0.09 4.44 -5.78
C ASN A 369 1.10 4.30 -6.73
N ILE A 370 1.82 5.41 -6.95
CA ILE A 370 3.01 5.45 -7.84
C ILE A 370 4.09 4.46 -7.41
N ARG A 371 4.40 4.33 -6.10
CA ARG A 371 5.51 3.47 -5.68
C ARG A 371 5.28 2.02 -6.08
N ILE A 372 4.06 1.54 -5.89
CA ILE A 372 3.66 0.19 -6.30
C ILE A 372 3.74 0.09 -7.83
N LEU A 373 3.20 1.07 -8.56
CA LEU A 373 3.24 1.08 -10.03
C LEU A 373 4.68 0.99 -10.57
N LEU A 374 5.61 1.77 -10.01
CA LEU A 374 7.01 1.82 -10.47
C LEU A 374 7.80 0.55 -10.15
N ARG A 375 7.33 -0.30 -9.24
CA ARG A 375 7.95 -1.59 -8.92
C ARG A 375 7.47 -2.73 -9.83
N ILE A 376 6.32 -2.57 -10.46
CA ILE A 376 5.74 -3.62 -11.31
C ILE A 376 6.46 -3.62 -12.67
N PRO A 377 7.09 -4.74 -13.07
CA PRO A 377 7.87 -4.80 -14.30
C PRO A 377 6.99 -4.82 -15.56
N ASP A 378 5.83 -5.49 -15.49
CA ASP A 378 4.87 -5.58 -16.59
C ASP A 378 3.43 -5.51 -16.06
N VAL A 379 2.81 -4.34 -16.28
CA VAL A 379 1.43 -4.02 -15.90
C VAL A 379 0.40 -4.78 -16.76
N PHE A 380 0.80 -5.37 -17.89
CA PHE A 380 -0.09 -6.03 -18.84
C PHE A 380 -0.07 -7.55 -18.77
N SER A 381 0.93 -8.14 -18.09
CA SER A 381 1.11 -9.59 -17.97
C SER A 381 -0.17 -10.36 -17.56
N PHE A 382 -1.01 -9.76 -16.71
CA PHE A 382 -2.25 -10.37 -16.24
C PHE A 382 -3.31 -10.60 -17.34
N PHE A 383 -3.20 -9.93 -18.50
CA PHE A 383 -4.11 -10.17 -19.63
C PHE A 383 -3.94 -11.55 -20.27
N GLN A 384 -2.88 -12.29 -19.98
CA GLN A 384 -2.76 -13.68 -20.45
C GLN A 384 -3.59 -14.68 -19.62
N MET A 385 -4.15 -14.24 -18.49
CA MET A 385 -4.88 -15.11 -17.57
C MET A 385 -6.31 -15.38 -18.04
N ASN A 386 -6.84 -16.57 -17.81
CA ASN A 386 -8.24 -16.87 -18.10
C ASN A 386 -9.09 -16.66 -16.83
N SER A 387 -9.49 -15.40 -16.59
CA SER A 387 -10.26 -15.04 -15.38
C SER A 387 -11.51 -14.25 -15.74
N LYS A 388 -12.65 -14.60 -15.14
CA LYS A 388 -13.92 -13.88 -15.32
C LYS A 388 -13.82 -12.39 -15.00
N ASP A 389 -13.04 -12.05 -13.99
CA ASP A 389 -12.92 -10.70 -13.47
C ASP A 389 -12.35 -9.73 -14.51
N ILE A 390 -11.56 -10.24 -15.48
CA ILE A 390 -10.84 -9.43 -16.45
C ILE A 390 -11.43 -9.48 -17.87
N ILE A 391 -12.47 -10.29 -18.13
CA ILE A 391 -13.04 -10.48 -19.48
C ILE A 391 -13.56 -9.17 -20.08
N SER A 392 -14.35 -8.40 -19.31
CA SER A 392 -14.90 -7.13 -19.78
C SER A 392 -13.82 -6.08 -20.05
N LEU A 393 -12.74 -6.11 -19.27
CA LEU A 393 -11.59 -5.23 -19.47
C LEU A 393 -10.77 -5.66 -20.68
N LYS A 394 -10.56 -6.96 -20.90
CA LYS A 394 -9.90 -7.52 -22.09
C LYS A 394 -10.58 -7.07 -23.38
N GLN A 395 -11.92 -7.14 -23.43
CA GLN A 395 -12.69 -6.74 -24.61
C GLN A 395 -12.45 -5.27 -25.01
N ARG A 396 -12.23 -4.39 -24.03
CA ARG A 396 -11.96 -2.97 -24.26
C ARG A 396 -10.46 -2.71 -24.49
N ALA A 397 -9.60 -3.35 -23.72
CA ALA A 397 -8.16 -3.05 -23.70
C ALA A 397 -7.34 -3.79 -24.76
N CYS A 398 -7.84 -4.93 -25.26
CA CYS A 398 -7.08 -5.83 -26.13
C CYS A 398 -7.75 -6.01 -27.49
N ILE A 399 -6.96 -6.55 -28.42
CA ILE A 399 -7.34 -7.17 -29.68
C ILE A 399 -7.09 -8.67 -29.51
N ILE A 400 -7.98 -9.49 -30.05
CA ILE A 400 -7.80 -10.94 -30.08
C ILE A 400 -7.05 -11.25 -31.38
N ASP A 401 -5.89 -11.88 -31.23
CA ASP A 401 -5.09 -12.38 -32.35
C ASP A 401 -5.67 -13.69 -32.90
N ASP A 402 -5.23 -14.12 -34.08
CA ASP A 402 -5.73 -15.34 -34.75
C ASP A 402 -5.52 -16.61 -33.89
N ASP A 403 -4.48 -16.61 -33.05
CA ASP A 403 -4.16 -17.68 -32.10
C ASP A 403 -4.99 -17.60 -30.80
N MET A 404 -6.06 -16.79 -30.76
CA MET A 404 -6.86 -16.48 -29.57
C MET A 404 -6.07 -15.81 -28.42
N SER A 405 -4.87 -15.33 -28.71
CA SER A 405 -4.06 -14.58 -27.74
C SER A 405 -4.56 -13.14 -27.61
N TYR A 406 -4.45 -12.57 -26.42
CA TYR A 406 -4.83 -11.18 -26.18
C TYR A 406 -3.62 -10.27 -26.37
N VAL A 407 -3.72 -9.35 -27.33
CA VAL A 407 -2.73 -8.30 -27.60
C VAL A 407 -3.28 -6.96 -27.12
N VAL A 408 -2.61 -6.31 -26.18
CA VAL A 408 -3.03 -4.99 -25.69
C VAL A 408 -2.99 -3.96 -26.82
N ARG A 409 -4.05 -3.15 -26.96
CA ARG A 409 -4.10 -2.08 -27.96
C ARG A 409 -2.91 -1.14 -27.78
N ALA A 410 -2.22 -0.83 -28.88
CA ALA A 410 -0.99 -0.04 -28.86
C ALA A 410 -1.14 1.33 -28.18
N GLY A 411 -2.30 1.99 -28.35
CA GLY A 411 -2.59 3.27 -27.68
C GLY A 411 -2.61 3.15 -26.15
N ILE A 412 -3.30 2.13 -25.62
CA ILE A 412 -3.39 1.87 -24.17
C ILE A 412 -2.01 1.54 -23.60
N ARG A 413 -1.25 0.69 -24.30
CA ARG A 413 0.13 0.37 -23.93
C ARG A 413 0.99 1.63 -23.87
N SER A 414 0.98 2.40 -24.96
CA SER A 414 1.75 3.65 -25.07
C SER A 414 1.39 4.67 -23.99
N ASN A 415 0.10 4.82 -23.67
CA ASN A 415 -0.36 5.77 -22.65
C ASN A 415 0.19 5.43 -21.26
N ILE A 416 0.09 4.16 -20.84
CA ILE A 416 0.61 3.71 -19.53
C ILE A 416 2.13 3.77 -19.51
N GLU A 417 2.82 3.32 -20.55
CA GLU A 417 4.29 3.34 -20.62
C GLU A 417 4.84 4.77 -20.53
N GLN A 418 4.24 5.71 -21.28
CA GLN A 418 4.60 7.13 -21.20
C GLN A 418 4.30 7.71 -19.81
N PHE A 419 3.16 7.37 -19.22
CA PHE A 419 2.84 7.80 -17.86
C PHE A 419 3.86 7.30 -16.83
N ILE A 420 4.25 6.02 -16.91
CA ILE A 420 5.29 5.45 -16.05
C ILE A 420 6.63 6.16 -16.26
N GLU A 421 7.00 6.45 -17.50
CA GLU A 421 8.25 7.13 -17.82
C GLU A 421 8.29 8.55 -17.25
N LEU A 422 7.20 9.32 -17.40
CA LEU A 422 7.05 10.64 -16.79
C LEU A 422 7.18 10.58 -15.26
N LEU A 423 6.57 9.57 -14.63
CA LEU A 423 6.67 9.37 -13.18
C LEU A 423 8.10 9.03 -12.73
N LYS A 424 8.85 8.24 -13.51
CA LYS A 424 10.26 7.94 -13.22
C LYS A 424 11.13 9.19 -13.28
N GLN A 425 11.01 9.97 -14.37
CA GLN A 425 11.75 11.23 -14.53
C GLN A 425 11.46 12.21 -13.38
N PHE A 426 10.21 12.28 -12.94
CA PHE A 426 9.84 13.10 -11.79
C PHE A 426 10.44 12.59 -10.47
N HIS A 427 10.49 11.28 -10.26
CA HIS A 427 11.12 10.69 -9.07
C HIS A 427 12.64 10.89 -9.04
N GLU A 428 13.31 10.77 -10.18
CA GLU A 428 14.76 10.96 -10.32
C GLU A 428 15.17 12.43 -10.14
N SER A 429 14.40 13.37 -10.68
CA SER A 429 14.65 14.81 -10.50
C SER A 429 14.47 15.29 -9.05
N LYS A 430 13.55 14.68 -8.28
CA LYS A 430 13.45 14.92 -6.83
C LYS A 430 14.62 14.32 -6.04
N ALA A 431 15.13 13.15 -6.43
CA ALA A 431 16.25 12.50 -5.76
C ALA A 431 17.55 13.33 -5.88
N ASN A 432 17.81 13.91 -7.06
CA ASN A 432 19.03 14.68 -7.33
C ASN A 432 19.05 16.08 -6.70
N ASN A 433 17.88 16.63 -6.30
CA ASN A 433 17.78 17.93 -5.65
C ASN A 433 17.83 17.88 -4.11
N SER A 434 18.11 16.72 -3.50
CA SER A 434 18.08 16.52 -2.05
C SER A 434 19.29 17.07 -1.26
N ASN A 435 20.21 17.81 -1.90
CA ASN A 435 21.38 18.43 -1.27
C ASN A 435 21.21 19.91 -0.86
N PHE A 436 19.98 20.45 -0.82
CA PHE A 436 19.73 21.78 -0.25
C PHE A 436 18.68 21.70 0.88
N PRO A 437 18.96 22.32 2.05
CA PRO A 437 18.05 22.25 3.19
C PRO A 437 16.78 23.06 2.93
N SER A 438 15.68 22.50 3.42
CA SER A 438 14.32 22.98 3.24
C SER A 438 14.02 24.32 3.91
N GLN A 439 13.05 25.01 3.32
CA GLN A 439 12.28 26.17 3.80
C GLN A 439 12.85 27.56 3.48
N THR A 440 12.35 28.12 2.38
CA THR A 440 11.71 29.44 2.43
C THR A 440 10.48 29.43 1.55
N THR A 441 9.38 29.91 2.12
CA THR A 441 8.26 30.50 1.41
C THR A 441 8.81 31.64 0.56
N THR A 442 9.20 31.32 -0.66
CA THR A 442 9.53 32.31 -1.67
C THR A 442 8.74 31.93 -2.88
N SER A 443 7.79 32.79 -3.23
CA SER A 443 7.38 33.00 -4.61
C SER A 443 8.61 32.89 -5.49
N ILE A 444 8.80 31.75 -6.14
CA ILE A 444 9.70 31.69 -7.26
C ILE A 444 8.97 32.48 -8.33
N ALA A 445 9.29 33.77 -8.38
CA ALA A 445 9.21 34.54 -9.60
C ALA A 445 10.06 33.79 -10.62
N ILE A 446 9.48 32.78 -11.26
CA ILE A 446 10.00 32.22 -12.50
C ILE A 446 9.77 33.33 -13.52
N LYS A 447 10.78 34.19 -13.64
CA LYS A 447 10.99 34.99 -14.83
C LYS A 447 10.79 34.08 -16.04
N GLN A 448 9.77 34.39 -16.81
CA GLN A 448 9.72 34.21 -18.27
C GLN A 448 10.53 33.01 -18.79
N SER A 449 9.94 31.83 -18.74
CA SER A 449 10.27 30.78 -19.70
C SER A 449 8.98 30.22 -20.27
N GLY A 450 8.32 31.03 -21.10
CA GLY A 450 7.46 30.48 -22.15
C GLY A 450 8.36 29.78 -23.16
N GLN A 451 8.86 28.60 -22.81
CA GLN A 451 9.63 27.76 -23.70
C GLN A 451 8.66 26.88 -24.47
N CYS A 452 8.11 27.46 -25.55
CA CYS A 452 7.39 26.75 -26.61
C CYS A 452 8.05 25.40 -26.94
N ILE A 453 7.22 24.39 -27.27
CA ILE A 453 7.51 23.11 -27.98
C ILE A 453 8.72 23.17 -28.93
N CYS A 454 8.91 24.34 -29.53
CA CYS A 454 10.09 24.80 -30.24
C CYS A 454 11.44 24.39 -29.60
N HIS A 455 11.61 24.52 -28.28
CA HIS A 455 12.89 24.27 -27.61
C HIS A 455 13.18 22.77 -27.40
N GLN A 456 12.15 21.94 -27.20
CA GLN A 456 12.27 20.50 -27.00
C GLN A 456 12.50 19.73 -28.32
N LEU A 457 12.01 20.25 -29.44
CA LEU A 457 12.24 19.68 -30.78
C LEU A 457 13.53 20.15 -31.45
N ASN A 458 14.44 20.84 -30.74
CA ASN A 458 15.63 21.47 -31.33
C ASN A 458 15.27 22.44 -32.49
N MET A 459 14.16 23.19 -32.39
CA MET A 459 13.72 24.14 -33.43
C MET A 459 14.51 25.45 -33.42
N ASN A 460 15.25 25.74 -32.34
CA ASN A 460 15.88 27.06 -32.13
C ASN A 460 17.39 27.07 -32.38
N GLN A 461 17.98 26.00 -32.92
CA GLN A 461 19.29 26.14 -33.55
C GLN A 461 19.10 26.83 -34.90
N GLU A 462 18.94 28.15 -34.86
CA GLU A 462 19.31 29.04 -35.97
C GLU A 462 20.84 29.01 -36.12
N ASN A 463 21.38 27.85 -36.47
CA ASN A 463 22.67 27.80 -37.12
C ASN A 463 22.41 28.07 -38.60
N GLU A 464 22.74 29.29 -39.02
CA GLU A 464 22.91 29.68 -40.40
C GLU A 464 23.78 28.64 -41.12
N GLY A 465 23.14 27.69 -41.81
CA GLY A 465 23.87 26.63 -42.50
C GLY A 465 22.99 25.41 -42.77
N PHE A 466 22.15 25.50 -43.80
CA PHE A 466 21.63 24.37 -44.59
C PHE A 466 21.46 23.03 -43.82
N GLN A 467 20.46 22.95 -42.94
CA GLN A 467 19.89 21.66 -42.56
C GLN A 467 18.38 21.69 -42.79
N SER A 468 17.92 20.75 -43.61
CA SER A 468 16.53 20.57 -44.01
C SER A 468 15.62 20.42 -42.79
N LYS A 469 14.68 21.35 -42.59
CA LYS A 469 13.62 21.20 -41.59
C LYS A 469 12.84 19.92 -41.90
N SER A 470 12.80 18.97 -40.96
CA SER A 470 12.02 17.73 -41.15
C SER A 470 10.55 18.08 -41.41
N PHE A 471 9.85 17.28 -42.22
CA PHE A 471 8.42 17.52 -42.49
C PHE A 471 7.59 17.56 -41.20
N ILE A 472 7.93 16.72 -40.22
CA ILE A 472 7.28 16.70 -38.90
C ILE A 472 7.36 18.07 -38.23
N ASN A 473 8.51 18.73 -38.28
CA ASN A 473 8.72 20.05 -37.69
C ASN A 473 7.89 21.12 -38.40
N ILE A 474 7.79 21.03 -39.73
CA ILE A 474 6.96 21.93 -40.54
C ILE A 474 5.48 21.71 -40.19
N PHE A 475 5.05 20.46 -40.08
CA PHE A 475 3.66 20.07 -39.80
C PHE A 475 3.22 20.51 -38.40
N ILE A 476 4.03 20.26 -37.37
CA ILE A 476 3.75 20.69 -35.99
C ILE A 476 3.68 22.22 -35.91
N ARG A 477 4.65 22.93 -36.51
CA ARG A 477 4.65 24.39 -36.52
C ARG A 477 3.43 24.96 -37.25
N ASN A 478 2.99 24.30 -38.33
CA ASN A 478 1.79 24.69 -39.04
C ASN A 478 0.53 24.59 -38.17
N ILE A 479 0.40 23.50 -37.40
CA ILE A 479 -0.71 23.31 -36.47
C ILE A 479 -0.70 24.42 -35.41
N LEU A 480 0.44 24.62 -34.73
CA LEU A 480 0.57 25.61 -33.66
C LEU A 480 0.22 27.02 -34.15
N ASN A 481 0.79 27.42 -35.30
CA ASN A 481 0.52 28.73 -35.90
C ASN A 481 -0.97 28.92 -36.29
N ASN A 482 -1.68 27.84 -36.64
CA ASN A 482 -3.10 27.91 -36.98
C ASN A 482 -3.99 27.89 -35.75
N MET A 483 -3.60 27.21 -34.68
CA MET A 483 -4.34 27.21 -33.41
C MET A 483 -4.38 28.62 -32.77
N GLU A 484 -3.40 29.47 -33.04
CA GLU A 484 -3.40 30.88 -32.63
C GLU A 484 -4.32 31.78 -33.47
N ARG A 485 -4.88 31.27 -34.58
CA ARG A 485 -5.69 32.02 -35.53
C ARG A 485 -7.17 31.65 -35.40
N PRO A 486 -8.09 32.56 -35.75
CA PRO A 486 -9.48 32.18 -35.91
C PRO A 486 -9.62 31.16 -37.05
N SER A 487 -10.58 30.23 -36.92
CA SER A 487 -10.72 29.05 -37.78
C SER A 487 -10.96 29.34 -39.26
N ASN A 488 -11.37 30.57 -39.59
CA ASN A 488 -11.53 31.06 -40.96
C ASN A 488 -10.22 31.59 -41.59
N ASN A 489 -9.14 31.73 -40.83
CA ASN A 489 -7.87 32.32 -41.25
C ASN A 489 -6.66 31.37 -41.13
N TYR A 490 -6.90 30.06 -41.15
CA TYR A 490 -5.81 29.09 -41.19
C TYR A 490 -4.97 29.25 -42.46
N HIS A 491 -3.66 29.18 -42.34
CA HIS A 491 -2.73 29.17 -43.48
C HIS A 491 -1.89 27.91 -43.40
N PHE A 492 -1.62 27.33 -44.56
CA PHE A 492 -0.94 26.06 -44.64
C PHE A 492 0.40 26.25 -45.34
N ASP A 493 1.46 25.73 -44.71
CA ASP A 493 2.77 25.65 -45.32
C ASP A 493 2.69 24.83 -46.63
N PRO A 494 3.38 25.23 -47.71
CA PRO A 494 3.32 24.52 -48.99
C PRO A 494 3.62 23.02 -48.91
N MET A 495 4.50 22.60 -47.98
CA MET A 495 4.78 21.17 -47.79
C MET A 495 3.60 20.44 -47.13
N VAL A 496 2.88 21.10 -46.22
CA VAL A 496 1.65 20.57 -45.61
C VAL A 496 0.54 20.48 -46.64
N SER A 497 0.40 21.46 -47.53
CA SER A 497 -0.57 21.42 -48.63
C SER A 497 -0.28 20.29 -49.63
N LYS A 498 1.00 20.03 -49.95
CA LYS A 498 1.41 18.90 -50.80
C LYS A 498 1.14 17.54 -50.13
N PHE A 499 1.47 17.43 -48.84
CA PHE A 499 1.16 16.24 -48.05
C PHE A 499 -0.35 16.00 -47.97
N ALA A 500 -1.14 17.04 -47.69
CA ALA A 500 -2.58 16.97 -47.65
C ALA A 500 -3.17 16.52 -49.00
N SER A 501 -2.59 16.98 -50.12
CA SER A 501 -3.02 16.56 -51.46
C SER A 501 -2.76 15.07 -51.67
N ALA A 502 -1.54 14.60 -51.38
CA ALA A 502 -1.20 13.19 -51.47
C ALA A 502 -2.08 12.33 -50.56
N LEU A 503 -2.31 12.77 -49.32
CA LEU A 503 -3.16 12.09 -48.36
C LEU A 503 -4.60 11.99 -48.88
N SER A 504 -5.18 13.08 -49.39
CA SER A 504 -6.55 13.07 -49.93
C SER A 504 -6.74 12.10 -51.09
N ILE A 505 -5.71 11.93 -51.93
CA ILE A 505 -5.72 11.01 -53.07
C ILE A 505 -5.59 9.56 -52.58
N LEU A 506 -4.68 9.29 -51.64
CA LEU A 506 -4.36 7.95 -51.18
C LEU A 506 -5.40 7.38 -50.20
N SER A 507 -5.89 8.20 -49.27
CA SER A 507 -6.85 7.78 -48.24
C SER A 507 -8.31 7.85 -48.70
N GLY A 508 -8.57 8.60 -49.78
CA GLY A 508 -9.92 8.95 -50.20
C GLY A 508 -10.55 10.04 -49.33
N HIS A 509 -11.71 10.53 -49.79
CA HIS A 509 -12.42 11.69 -49.23
C HIS A 509 -12.76 11.53 -47.74
N ASP A 510 -13.37 10.41 -47.37
CA ASP A 510 -13.95 10.24 -46.04
C ASP A 510 -12.88 10.12 -44.94
N ALA A 511 -11.79 9.39 -45.24
CA ALA A 511 -10.65 9.30 -44.32
C ALA A 511 -9.91 10.64 -44.19
N TYR A 512 -9.77 11.39 -45.30
CA TYR A 512 -9.16 12.71 -45.28
C TYR A 512 -9.97 13.70 -44.43
N GLU A 513 -11.29 13.76 -44.62
CA GLU A 513 -12.17 14.63 -43.85
C GLU A 513 -12.24 14.22 -42.37
N PHE A 514 -12.21 12.90 -42.09
CA PHE A 514 -12.10 12.41 -40.73
C PHE A 514 -10.84 12.95 -40.04
N ILE A 515 -9.67 12.84 -40.67
CA ILE A 515 -8.40 13.34 -40.09
C ILE A 515 -8.45 14.87 -39.93
N ARG A 516 -8.93 15.59 -40.95
CA ARG A 516 -9.01 17.06 -40.95
C ARG A 516 -9.91 17.60 -39.83
N LEU A 517 -11.06 16.97 -39.60
CA LEU A 517 -12.01 17.41 -38.58
C LEU A 517 -11.55 17.08 -37.17
N ASN A 518 -10.82 15.98 -37.00
CA ASN A 518 -10.28 15.56 -35.70
C ASN A 518 -8.93 16.24 -35.34
N LEU A 519 -8.28 16.92 -36.30
CA LEU A 519 -7.05 17.67 -36.06
C LEU A 519 -7.17 19.12 -36.60
N PRO A 520 -7.84 20.02 -35.86
CA PRO A 520 -8.09 21.39 -36.31
C PRO A 520 -6.79 22.13 -36.64
N GLY A 521 -6.77 22.85 -37.76
CA GLY A 521 -5.60 23.63 -38.19
C GLY A 521 -4.45 22.82 -38.81
N ALA A 522 -4.56 21.49 -38.85
CA ALA A 522 -3.52 20.63 -39.41
C ALA A 522 -3.59 20.48 -40.93
N LEU A 523 -4.79 20.29 -41.47
CA LEU A 523 -5.00 20.05 -42.90
C LEU A 523 -5.98 21.08 -43.50
N PRO A 524 -5.73 21.54 -44.75
CA PRO A 524 -6.64 22.44 -45.45
C PRO A 524 -7.97 21.75 -45.78
N SER A 525 -9.05 22.53 -45.90
CA SER A 525 -10.29 22.01 -46.46
C SER A 525 -10.08 21.55 -47.91
N ILE A 526 -10.88 20.61 -48.41
CA ILE A 526 -10.80 20.16 -49.82
C ILE A 526 -10.99 21.35 -50.79
N THR A 527 -11.86 22.30 -50.45
CA THR A 527 -12.05 23.53 -51.22
C THR A 527 -10.78 24.37 -51.27
N THR A 528 -10.09 24.51 -50.14
CA THR A 528 -8.80 25.23 -50.06
C THR A 528 -7.70 24.48 -50.81
N LEU A 529 -7.67 23.15 -50.72
CA LEU A 529 -6.70 22.29 -51.38
C LEU A 529 -6.79 22.38 -52.92
N ARG A 530 -8.02 22.46 -53.45
CA ARG A 530 -8.28 22.68 -54.89
C ARG A 530 -7.81 24.04 -55.41
N ASN A 531 -7.60 25.02 -54.53
CA ASN A 531 -7.07 26.33 -54.92
C ASN A 531 -5.53 26.37 -54.89
N TYR A 532 -4.87 25.33 -54.37
CA TYR A 532 -3.41 25.21 -54.31
C TYR A 532 -2.80 24.33 -55.42
N ASN A 533 -3.63 23.52 -56.07
CA ASN A 533 -3.30 22.77 -57.29
C ASN A 533 -3.85 23.53 -58.50
#